data_AF-A0A1R0H6R8-F1
#
_entry.id   AF-A0A1R0H6R8-F1
#
_cell.length_a   1.000
_cell.length_b   1.000
_cell.length_c   1.000
_cell.angle_alpha   90.00
_cell.angle_beta   90.00
_cell.angle_gamma   90.00
#
_symmetry.space_group_name_H-M   'P 1'
#
loop_
_entity.id
_entity.type
_entity.pdbx_description
1 polymer ?
#
loop_
_entity_poly.entity_id
_entity_poly.type
_entity_poly.pdbx_seq_one_letter_code
_entity_poly.pdbx_strand_id
1 'polypeptide(L)' 'MKSPSPHVIYKPQGSVSRFTTERARYWMKSGAMWTGFAGITVLLLASQVPVVKRDIMSQVPYIGDYWKVEEE' A
#
# COMPACT_ATOMS: atom_id res chain seq x y z
N MET A 1 20.70 -41.95 32.29
CA MET A 1 19.26 -41.75 32.10
C MET A 1 19.05 -40.58 31.15
N LYS A 2 18.49 -40.80 29.95
CA LYS A 2 18.17 -39.71 28.99
C LYS A 2 16.85 -39.08 29.44
N SER A 3 16.85 -37.79 29.77
CA SER A 3 15.60 -37.07 30.06
C SER A 3 14.71 -37.04 28.81
N PRO A 4 13.39 -37.19 28.93
CA PRO A 4 12.49 -37.09 27.79
C PRO A 4 12.55 -35.67 27.21
N SER A 5 12.94 -35.54 25.94
CA SER A 5 12.89 -34.28 25.23
C SER A 5 11.43 -33.83 25.04
N PRO A 6 11.08 -32.58 25.35
CA PRO A 6 9.72 -32.10 25.16
C PRO A 6 9.32 -32.14 23.68
N HIS A 7 8.13 -32.66 23.38
CA HIS A 7 7.62 -32.80 22.01
C HIS A 7 7.18 -31.47 21.37
N VAL A 8 7.03 -30.40 22.17
CA VAL A 8 6.60 -29.08 21.71
C VAL A 8 7.61 -28.02 22.19
N ILE A 9 8.28 -27.37 21.25
CA ILE A 9 9.21 -26.27 21.51
C ILE A 9 8.45 -24.96 21.26
N TYR A 10 8.08 -24.25 22.32
CA TYR A 10 7.48 -22.93 22.20
C TYR A 10 8.53 -21.91 21.77
N LYS A 11 8.32 -21.27 20.61
CA LYS A 11 9.13 -20.14 20.15
C LYS A 11 8.42 -18.84 20.53
N PRO A 12 8.99 -17.98 21.37
CA PRO A 12 8.38 -16.70 21.69
C PRO A 12 8.31 -15.84 20.42
N GLN A 13 7.10 -15.45 20.03
CA GLN A 13 6.87 -14.55 18.91
C GLN A 13 6.64 -13.14 19.46
N GLY A 14 7.52 -12.20 19.12
CA GLY A 14 7.35 -10.80 19.48
C GLY A 14 6.06 -10.25 18.88
N SER A 15 5.18 -9.71 19.71
CA SER A 15 3.98 -9.01 19.27
C SER A 15 3.87 -7.66 19.97
N VAL A 16 3.49 -6.63 19.22
CA VAL A 16 3.22 -5.30 19.77
C VAL A 16 1.71 -5.12 19.72
N SER A 17 1.06 -4.91 20.88
CA SER A 17 -0.40 -4.73 20.95
C SER A 17 -1.19 -5.85 20.22
N ARG A 18 -0.78 -7.11 20.39
CA ARG A 18 -1.37 -8.29 19.72
C ARG A 18 -1.23 -8.31 18.18
N PHE A 19 -0.44 -7.42 17.60
CA PHE A 19 -0.02 -7.52 16.21
C PHE A 19 1.28 -8.30 16.11
N THR A 20 1.21 -9.47 15.45
CA THR A 20 2.37 -10.25 15.05
C THR A 20 2.81 -9.84 13.65
N THR A 21 4.07 -10.10 13.32
CA THR A 21 4.63 -9.90 11.97
C THR A 21 3.88 -10.69 10.90
N GLU A 22 3.44 -11.90 11.23
CA GLU A 22 2.63 -12.74 10.34
C GLU A 22 1.25 -12.11 10.06
N ARG A 23 0.63 -11.53 11.09
CA ARG A 23 -0.65 -10.83 10.92
C ARG A 23 -0.47 -9.58 10.07
N ALA A 24 0.59 -8.80 10.28
CA ALA A 24 0.91 -7.65 9.43
C ALA A 24 1.10 -8.06 7.96
N ARG A 25 1.81 -9.17 7.70
CA ARG A 25 2.00 -9.71 6.35
C ARG A 25 0.70 -10.17 5.70
N TYR A 26 -0.22 -10.74 6.47
CA TYR A 26 -1.55 -11.11 5.98
C TYR A 26 -2.35 -9.89 5.51
N TRP A 27 -2.37 -8.83 6.32
CA TRP A 27 -3.08 -7.59 6.02
C TRP A 27 -2.38 -6.71 4.97
N MET A 28 -1.07 -6.91 4.73
CA MET A 28 -0.28 -6.12 3.79
C MET A 28 -0.91 -6.09 2.38
N LYS A 29 -1.41 -7.22 1.88
CA LYS A 29 -2.03 -7.29 0.55
C LYS A 29 -3.30 -6.42 0.47
N SER A 30 -4.17 -6.55 1.47
CA SER A 30 -5.40 -5.75 1.56
C SER A 30 -5.08 -4.28 1.74
N GLY A 31 -4.11 -3.95 2.60
CA GLY A 31 -3.65 -2.58 2.81
C GLY A 31 -3.11 -1.95 1.52
N ALA A 32 -2.30 -2.68 0.75
CA ALA A 32 -1.81 -2.20 -0.54
C ALA A 32 -2.95 -1.91 -1.53
N MET A 33 -3.95 -2.78 -1.59
CA MET A 33 -5.14 -2.57 -2.44
C MET A 33 -5.92 -1.32 -2.03
N TRP A 34 -6.18 -1.14 -0.74
CA TRP A 34 -6.90 0.04 -0.24
C TRP A 34 -6.11 1.32 -0.44
N THR A 35 -4.79 1.30 -0.27
CA THR A 35 -3.94 2.46 -0.56
C THR A 35 -3.97 2.81 -2.05
N GLY A 36 -3.90 1.81 -2.94
CA GLY A 36 -4.03 2.05 -4.38
C GLY A 36 -5.38 2.66 -4.74
N PHE A 37 -6.46 2.11 -4.21
CA PHE A 37 -7.82 2.63 -4.45
C PHE A 37 -8.02 4.06 -3.91
N ALA A 38 -7.58 4.31 -2.68
CA ALA A 38 -7.65 5.63 -2.07
C ALA A 38 -6.80 6.64 -2.86
N GLY A 39 -5.60 6.25 -3.31
CA GLY A 39 -4.73 7.08 -4.14
C GLY A 39 -5.39 7.48 -5.45
N ILE A 40 -6.02 6.53 -6.17
CA ILE A 40 -6.76 6.81 -7.41
C ILE A 40 -7.94 7.73 -7.14
N THR A 41 -8.67 7.51 -6.05
CA THR A 41 -9.84 8.33 -5.69
C THR A 41 -9.43 9.77 -5.38
N VAL A 42 -8.34 9.96 -4.63
CA VAL A 42 -7.78 11.29 -4.34
C VAL A 42 -7.30 11.95 -5.63
N LEU A 43 -6.61 11.23 -6.51
CA LEU A 43 -6.21 11.72 -7.83
C LEU A 43 -7.39 12.18 -8.67
N LEU A 44 -8.49 11.41 -8.66
CA LEU A 44 -9.71 11.76 -9.38
C LEU A 44 -10.37 13.01 -8.83
N LEU A 45 -10.46 13.15 -7.51
CA LEU A 45 -10.98 14.38 -6.88
C LEU A 45 -10.08 15.58 -7.14
N ALA A 46 -8.76 15.38 -7.06
CA ALA A 46 -7.75 16.39 -7.30
C ALA A 46 -7.55 16.73 -8.78
N SER A 47 -8.23 16.04 -9.70
CA SER A 47 -8.18 16.31 -11.14
C SER A 47 -8.67 17.71 -11.52
N GLN A 48 -9.42 18.37 -10.65
CA GLN A 48 -9.85 19.76 -10.85
C GLN A 48 -8.69 20.76 -10.62
N VAL A 49 -7.63 20.36 -9.92
CA VAL A 49 -6.48 21.22 -9.61
C VAL A 49 -5.48 21.19 -10.77
N PRO A 50 -5.14 22.35 -11.39
CA PRO A 50 -4.24 22.40 -12.55
C PRO A 50 -2.84 21.82 -12.29
N VAL A 51 -2.34 21.99 -11.06
CA VAL A 51 -1.02 21.48 -10.63
C VAL A 51 -0.97 19.95 -10.68
N VAL A 52 -2.05 19.28 -10.23
CA VAL A 52 -2.11 17.81 -10.21
C VAL A 52 -2.23 17.22 -11.62
N LYS A 53 -2.95 17.92 -12.52
CA LYS A 53 -3.02 17.59 -13.94
C LYS A 53 -1.64 17.61 -14.61
N ARG A 54 -0.90 18.70 -14.41
CA ARG A 54 0.42 18.89 -15.03
C ARG A 54 1.50 18.01 -14.43
N ASP A 55 1.58 17.90 -13.11
CA ASP A 55 2.74 17.24 -12.51
C ASP A 55 2.56 15.72 -12.41
N ILE A 56 1.33 15.24 -12.21
CA ILE A 56 1.07 13.82 -11.94
C ILE A 56 0.34 13.14 -13.12
N MET A 57 -0.75 13.71 -13.62
CA MET A 57 -1.53 13.05 -14.67
C MET A 57 -0.88 13.14 -16.05
N SER A 58 -0.05 14.16 -16.33
CA SER A 58 0.71 14.26 -17.59
C SER A 58 1.81 13.20 -17.74
N GLN A 59 2.25 12.60 -16.63
CA GLN A 59 3.29 11.57 -16.62
C GLN A 59 2.75 10.16 -16.92
N VAL A 60 1.43 10.00 -17.01
CA VAL A 60 0.81 8.71 -17.31
C VAL A 60 1.09 8.35 -18.78
N PRO A 61 1.77 7.23 -19.07
CA PRO A 61 2.05 6.85 -20.45
C PRO A 61 0.73 6.64 -21.22
N TYR A 62 0.72 7.01 -22.50
CA TYR A 62 -0.41 6.92 -23.45
C TYR A 62 -1.57 7.92 -23.27
N ILE A 63 -1.82 8.42 -22.06
CA ILE A 63 -2.96 9.34 -21.77
C ILE A 63 -2.52 10.69 -21.19
N GLY A 64 -1.23 10.85 -20.89
CA GLY A 64 -0.68 12.10 -20.33
C GLY A 64 -0.86 13.32 -21.24
N ASP A 65 -0.83 13.12 -22.55
CA ASP A 65 -1.04 14.20 -23.53
C ASP A 65 -2.46 14.77 -23.51
N TYR A 66 -3.47 13.98 -23.09
CA TYR A 66 -4.86 14.47 -22.92
C TYR A 66 -4.99 15.50 -21.78
N TRP A 67 -4.09 15.42 -20.79
CA TRP A 67 -4.12 16.27 -19.61
C TRP A 67 -3.17 17.47 -19.71
N LYS A 68 -2.37 17.56 -20.77
CA LYS A 68 -1.61 18.76 -21.13
C LYS A 68 -2.60 19.79 -21.64
N VAL A 69 -3.07 20.64 -20.73
CA VAL A 69 -3.79 21.85 -21.11
C VAL A 69 -2.79 22.70 -21.90
N GLU A 70 -3.03 22.89 -23.20
CA GLU A 70 -2.35 23.87 -24.03
C GLU A 70 -2.43 25.22 -23.28
N GLU A 71 -1.27 25.76 -22.90
CA GLU A 71 -1.19 27.16 -22.49
C GLU A 71 -1.45 28.00 -23.74
N GLU A 72 -2.58 28.70 -23.79
CA GLU A 72 -2.70 29.92 -24.60
C GLU A 72 -1.69 30.97 -24.12
#